data_AF-A0AAW1KXG7-F1
#
_entry.id   AF-A0AAW1KXG7-F1
#
_cell.length_a   1.000
_cell.length_b   1.000
_cell.length_c   1.000
_cell.angle_alpha   90.00
_cell.angle_beta   90.00
_cell.angle_gamma   90.00
#
_symmetry.space_group_name_H-M   'P 1'
#
loop_
_entity.id
_entity.type
_entity.pdbx_description
1 polymer ?
#
loop_
_entity_poly.entity_id
_entity_poly.type
_entity_poly.pdbx_seq_one_letter_code
_entity_poly.pdbx_strand_id
1 'polypeptide(L)'
;MFLNLREFLQSIQIYARGSDASNQPLARRSFFRCSSVQFHWNSGSTGLLAVAQSDVDKTNQSYYGESKLHYLMTGKEGPIHDVQWSYSGLEFAVVYGFMPAKTTILELSEGPYNTIRWNPKGRFLCVAGFGNLPGDMVCRAIFPNFFLL
;
A
#
# COMPACT_ATOMS: atom_id res chain seq x y z
N MET A 1 -5.47 -20.99 -34.52
CA MET A 1 -5.60 -21.57 -33.17
C MET A 1 -4.63 -20.83 -32.27
N PHE A 2 -5.09 -19.81 -31.54
CA PHE A 2 -4.24 -19.02 -30.66
C PHE A 2 -4.25 -19.63 -29.26
N LEU A 3 -3.20 -20.37 -28.92
CA LEU A 3 -2.89 -20.74 -27.54
C LEU A 3 -2.29 -19.51 -26.86
N ASN A 4 -3.14 -18.64 -26.33
CA ASN A 4 -2.66 -17.59 -25.43
C ASN A 4 -2.43 -18.26 -24.07
N LEU A 5 -1.16 -18.58 -23.81
CA LEU A 5 -0.67 -19.11 -22.55
C LEU A 5 -1.23 -18.27 -21.41
N ARG A 6 -2.01 -18.90 -20.52
CA ARG A 6 -2.47 -18.28 -19.28
C ARG A 6 -1.24 -17.81 -18.52
N GLU A 7 -0.98 -16.53 -18.53
CA GLU A 7 -0.20 -15.90 -17.48
C GLU A 7 -0.90 -16.27 -16.18
N PHE A 8 -0.20 -17.01 -15.31
CA PHE A 8 -0.81 -17.58 -14.11
C PHE A 8 -1.38 -16.44 -13.25
N LEU A 9 -2.71 -16.34 -13.22
CA LEU A 9 -3.44 -15.44 -12.33
C LEU A 9 -3.15 -15.87 -10.89
N GLN A 10 -2.55 -14.98 -10.12
CA GLN A 10 -2.33 -15.14 -8.70
C GLN A 10 -3.43 -14.38 -7.96
N SER A 11 -3.90 -14.92 -6.84
CA SER A 11 -4.98 -14.31 -6.05
C SER A 11 -4.61 -14.34 -4.57
N ILE A 12 -4.74 -13.19 -3.92
CA ILE A 12 -4.72 -13.05 -2.46
C ILE A 12 -6.18 -13.05 -1.99
N GLN A 13 -6.48 -13.84 -0.96
CA GLN A 13 -7.79 -13.93 -0.34
C GLN A 13 -7.64 -13.86 1.18
N ILE A 14 -8.50 -13.08 1.83
CA ILE A 14 -8.57 -12.97 3.29
C ILE A 14 -9.84 -13.68 3.76
N TYR A 15 -9.72 -14.52 4.78
CA TYR A 15 -10.84 -15.23 5.38
C TYR A 15 -10.98 -14.87 6.86
N ALA A 16 -12.21 -14.83 7.36
CA ALA A 16 -12.48 -14.71 8.79
C ALA A 16 -12.11 -16.02 9.49
N ARG A 17 -11.56 -15.95 10.71
CA ARG A 17 -11.33 -17.11 11.57
C ARG A 17 -12.33 -17.08 12.73
N GLY A 18 -13.32 -17.98 12.73
CA GLY A 18 -14.35 -18.07 13.77
C GLY A 18 -15.37 -19.17 13.50
N SER A 19 -16.20 -19.50 14.49
CA SER A 19 -17.25 -20.53 14.39
C SER A 19 -18.36 -20.16 13.39
N ASP A 20 -18.55 -18.87 13.12
CA ASP A 20 -19.54 -18.34 12.17
C ASP A 20 -18.91 -17.89 10.83
N ALA A 21 -17.69 -18.34 10.54
CA ALA A 21 -17.00 -17.97 9.31
C ALA A 21 -17.69 -18.63 8.10
N SER A 22 -18.38 -17.84 7.29
CA SER A 22 -18.78 -18.28 5.96
C SER A 22 -17.51 -18.62 5.17
N ASN A 23 -17.54 -19.67 4.34
CA ASN A 23 -16.40 -20.07 3.52
C ASN A 23 -16.12 -19.08 2.35
N GLN A 24 -16.59 -17.84 2.48
CA GLN A 24 -16.43 -16.78 1.51
C GLN A 24 -15.29 -15.84 1.94
N PRO A 25 -14.45 -15.40 0.99
CA PRO A 25 -13.37 -14.48 1.31
C PRO A 25 -13.95 -13.10 1.69
N LEU A 26 -13.46 -12.53 2.78
CA LEU A 26 -13.74 -11.16 3.22
C LEU A 26 -13.22 -10.13 2.23
N ALA A 27 -12.07 -10.41 1.62
CA ALA A 27 -11.45 -9.58 0.60
C ALA A 27 -10.69 -10.46 -0.39
N ARG A 28 -10.70 -10.06 -1.66
CA ARG A 28 -9.97 -10.73 -2.73
C ARG A 28 -9.32 -9.71 -3.65
N ARG A 29 -8.06 -9.93 -3.98
CA ARG A 29 -7.36 -9.24 -5.05
C ARG A 29 -6.62 -10.25 -5.90
N SER A 30 -6.68 -10.06 -7.22
CA SER A 30 -5.98 -10.91 -8.18
C SER A 30 -5.02 -10.06 -9.01
N PHE A 31 -3.87 -10.62 -9.35
CA PHE A 31 -2.83 -9.98 -10.15
C PHE A 31 -2.10 -11.04 -10.97
N PHE A 32 -1.32 -10.60 -11.94
CA PHE A 32 -0.57 -11.45 -12.86
C PHE A 32 0.93 -11.23 -12.68
N ARG A 33 1.72 -12.20 -13.14
CA ARG A 33 3.17 -12.09 -13.31
C ARG A 33 3.92 -11.65 -12.04
N CYS A 34 3.74 -12.38 -10.95
CA CYS A 34 4.51 -12.18 -9.72
C CYS A 34 5.21 -13.49 -9.32
N SER A 35 6.38 -13.40 -8.69
CA SER A 35 7.15 -14.56 -8.20
C SER A 35 7.11 -14.67 -6.68
N SER A 36 7.05 -13.55 -5.96
CA SER A 36 6.98 -13.54 -4.49
C SER A 36 6.10 -12.42 -3.94
N VAL A 37 5.48 -12.66 -2.79
CA VAL A 37 4.60 -11.68 -2.12
C VAL A 37 4.97 -11.57 -0.65
N GLN A 38 5.18 -10.34 -0.18
CA GLN A 38 5.37 -10.02 1.24
C GLN A 38 4.10 -9.39 1.81
N PHE A 39 3.68 -9.85 3.00
CA PHE A 39 2.45 -9.43 3.66
C PHE A 39 2.75 -8.60 4.91
N HIS A 40 2.16 -7.41 4.99
CA HIS A 40 2.28 -6.50 6.12
C HIS A 40 0.90 -6.12 6.66
N TRP A 41 0.53 -6.70 7.80
CA TRP A 41 -0.71 -6.38 8.49
C TRP A 41 -0.58 -5.08 9.28
N ASN A 42 -1.66 -4.29 9.31
CA ASN A 42 -1.75 -3.20 10.26
C ASN A 42 -1.99 -3.72 11.70
N SER A 43 -1.65 -2.92 12.71
CA SER A 43 -1.79 -3.31 14.12
C SER A 43 -3.22 -3.64 14.56
N GLY A 44 -4.22 -3.20 13.79
CA GLY A 44 -5.63 -3.49 14.03
C GLY A 44 -6.21 -4.69 13.27
N SER A 45 -5.41 -5.39 12.45
CA SER A 45 -5.87 -6.50 11.58
C SER A 45 -7.05 -6.16 10.66
N THR A 46 -7.22 -4.88 10.33
CA THR A 46 -8.29 -4.37 9.44
C THR A 46 -7.79 -4.12 8.01
N GLY A 47 -6.48 -4.07 7.81
CA GLY A 47 -5.84 -3.80 6.54
C GLY A 47 -4.56 -4.60 6.36
N LEU A 48 -4.34 -5.07 5.13
CA LEU A 48 -3.18 -5.84 4.69
C LEU A 48 -2.55 -5.12 3.50
N LEU A 49 -1.27 -4.79 3.62
CA LEU A 49 -0.43 -4.40 2.49
C LEU A 49 0.26 -5.66 1.95
N ALA A 50 0.19 -5.88 0.65
CA ALA A 50 0.84 -6.97 -0.05
C ALA A 50 1.80 -6.39 -1.10
N VAL A 51 3.09 -6.63 -0.92
CA VAL A 51 4.14 -6.22 -1.88
C VAL A 51 4.43 -7.42 -2.78
N ALA A 52 3.94 -7.36 -4.01
CA ALA A 52 4.17 -8.37 -5.04
C ALA A 52 5.43 -8.00 -5.83
N GLN A 53 6.35 -8.94 -5.97
CA GLN A 53 7.61 -8.78 -6.70
C GLN A 53 7.67 -9.78 -7.83
N SER A 54 8.14 -9.35 -8.99
CA SER A 54 8.38 -10.22 -10.14
C SER A 54 9.85 -10.21 -10.52
N ASP A 55 10.38 -11.39 -10.80
CA ASP A 55 11.73 -11.54 -11.34
C ASP A 55 11.76 -11.16 -12.83
N VAL A 56 12.95 -10.76 -13.28
CA VAL A 56 13.29 -10.21 -14.60
C VAL A 56 12.47 -10.84 -15.73
N ASP A 57 11.74 -9.99 -16.48
CA ASP A 57 11.08 -10.39 -17.71
C ASP A 57 12.10 -11.05 -18.67
N LYS A 58 11.68 -12.14 -19.33
CA LYS A 58 12.47 -12.85 -20.36
C LYS A 58 12.89 -11.97 -21.56
N THR A 59 12.53 -10.68 -21.56
CA THR A 59 12.86 -9.66 -22.55
C THR A 59 14.10 -8.82 -22.20
N ASN A 60 14.78 -9.06 -21.08
CA ASN A 60 16.03 -8.35 -20.70
C ASN A 60 15.88 -6.81 -20.56
N GLN A 61 14.66 -6.30 -20.40
CA GLN A 61 14.43 -4.84 -20.32
C GLN A 61 14.53 -4.27 -18.89
N SER A 62 14.38 -5.11 -17.86
CA SER A 62 14.36 -4.67 -16.46
C SER A 62 15.22 -5.60 -15.59
N TYR A 63 16.50 -5.25 -15.39
CA TYR A 63 17.45 -6.02 -14.56
C TYR A 63 17.05 -6.13 -13.07
N TYR A 64 16.13 -5.29 -12.60
CA TYR A 64 15.72 -5.21 -11.18
C TYR A 64 14.33 -5.79 -10.89
N GLY A 65 13.67 -6.43 -11.88
CA GLY A 65 12.30 -6.90 -11.72
C GLY A 65 11.26 -5.78 -11.59
N GLU A 66 10.01 -6.13 -11.32
CA GLU A 66 8.92 -5.17 -11.05
C GLU A 66 8.41 -5.38 -9.62
N SER A 67 8.05 -4.29 -8.92
CA SER A 67 7.41 -4.35 -7.60
C SER A 67 6.09 -3.60 -7.61
N LYS A 68 5.03 -4.24 -7.13
CA LYS A 68 3.66 -3.68 -7.04
C LYS A 68 3.16 -3.74 -5.60
N LEU A 69 2.60 -2.62 -5.12
CA LEU A 69 1.95 -2.55 -3.82
C LEU A 69 0.44 -2.73 -3.98
N HIS A 70 -0.13 -3.71 -3.29
CA HIS A 70 -1.56 -3.93 -3.19
C HIS A 70 -2.05 -3.67 -1.77
N TYR A 71 -3.17 -2.98 -1.63
CA TYR A 71 -3.83 -2.77 -0.34
C TYR A 71 -5.17 -3.52 -0.32
N LEU A 72 -5.34 -4.35 0.70
CA LEU A 72 -6.57 -5.10 0.96
C LEU A 72 -7.12 -4.67 2.32
N MET A 73 -8.41 -4.33 2.39
CA MET A 73 -9.11 -4.07 3.64
C MET A 73 -10.10 -5.19 3.93
N THR A 74 -10.27 -5.54 5.19
CA THR A 74 -11.33 -6.47 5.64
C THR A 74 -12.68 -5.79 5.85
N GLY A 75 -12.71 -4.45 5.77
CA GLY A 75 -13.92 -3.63 5.85
C GLY A 75 -14.55 -3.33 4.49
N LYS A 76 -15.76 -2.75 4.51
CA LYS A 76 -16.46 -2.33 3.29
C LYS A 76 -15.70 -1.17 2.62
N GLU A 77 -15.25 -1.40 1.39
CA GLU A 77 -14.83 -0.33 0.50
C GLU A 77 -16.04 0.57 0.25
N GLY A 78 -15.95 1.84 0.64
CA GLY A 78 -16.99 2.83 0.39
C GLY A 78 -16.62 3.74 -0.78
N PRO A 79 -17.58 4.52 -1.30
CA PRO A 79 -17.32 5.43 -2.40
C PRO A 79 -16.29 6.50 -2.00
N ILE A 80 -15.58 7.02 -2.98
CA ILE A 80 -14.82 8.25 -2.85
C ILE A 80 -15.82 9.40 -2.98
N HIS A 81 -15.84 10.29 -1.99
CA HIS A 81 -16.71 11.46 -1.98
C HIS A 81 -16.03 12.67 -2.60
N ASP A 82 -14.72 12.85 -2.36
CA ASP A 82 -13.95 13.97 -2.92
C ASP A 82 -12.44 13.66 -2.97
N VAL A 83 -11.74 14.29 -3.92
CA VAL A 83 -10.29 14.26 -4.09
C VAL A 83 -9.81 15.64 -4.48
N GLN A 84 -8.85 16.18 -3.73
CA GLN A 84 -8.25 17.49 -4.04
C GLN A 84 -6.74 17.45 -3.94
N TRP A 85 -6.09 18.03 -4.94
CA TRP A 85 -4.67 18.34 -4.88
C TRP A 85 -4.44 19.60 -4.06
N SER A 86 -3.36 19.61 -3.29
CA SER A 86 -2.83 20.85 -2.74
C SER A 86 -2.33 21.76 -3.86
N TYR A 87 -2.34 23.06 -3.60
CA TYR A 87 -1.76 24.05 -4.52
C TYR A 87 -0.24 23.88 -4.72
N SER A 88 0.44 23.24 -3.77
CA SER A 88 1.88 22.93 -3.89
C SER A 88 2.13 21.76 -4.86
N GLY A 89 1.12 20.93 -5.15
CA GLY A 89 1.27 19.70 -5.93
C GLY A 89 2.03 18.59 -5.21
N LEU A 90 2.42 18.81 -3.95
CA LEU A 90 3.22 17.86 -3.16
C LEU A 90 2.36 16.94 -2.30
N GLU A 91 1.07 17.20 -2.21
CA GLU A 91 0.15 16.38 -1.43
C GLU A 91 -1.26 16.42 -2.01
N PHE A 92 -2.06 15.39 -1.73
CA PHE A 92 -3.48 15.36 -2.04
C PHE A 92 -4.29 14.75 -0.90
N ALA A 93 -5.54 15.20 -0.77
CA ALA A 93 -6.49 14.71 0.21
C ALA A 93 -7.58 13.88 -0.48
N VAL A 94 -8.02 12.82 0.19
CA VAL A 94 -9.11 11.95 -0.25
C VAL A 94 -10.12 11.77 0.88
N VAL A 95 -11.40 11.97 0.58
CA VAL A 95 -12.53 11.64 1.46
C VAL A 95 -13.23 10.40 0.92
N TYR A 96 -13.33 9.34 1.72
CA TYR A 96 -13.90 8.07 1.27
C TYR A 96 -14.59 7.29 2.40
N GLY A 97 -15.45 6.34 2.03
CA GLY A 97 -16.11 5.45 2.98
C GLY A 97 -17.60 5.75 3.18
N PHE A 98 -18.30 4.85 3.87
CA PHE A 98 -19.69 5.10 4.27
C PHE A 98 -19.73 6.11 5.43
N MET A 99 -20.76 6.96 5.46
CA MET A 99 -20.88 8.01 6.48
C MET A 99 -20.93 7.42 7.90
N PRO A 100 -20.16 7.95 8.88
CA PRO A 100 -19.21 9.06 8.75
C PRO A 100 -17.95 8.69 7.93
N ALA A 101 -17.65 9.48 6.91
CA ALA A 101 -16.55 9.23 5.99
C ALA A 101 -15.18 9.44 6.65
N LYS A 102 -14.16 8.79 6.10
CA LYS A 102 -12.77 8.95 6.50
C LYS A 102 -12.07 9.91 5.55
N THR A 103 -11.16 10.72 6.09
CA THR A 103 -10.29 11.61 5.31
C THR A 103 -8.84 11.17 5.48
N THR A 104 -8.07 11.17 4.40
CA THR A 104 -6.65 10.85 4.42
C THR A 104 -5.91 11.83 3.51
N ILE A 105 -4.78 12.36 3.99
CA ILE A 105 -3.86 13.19 3.23
C ILE A 105 -2.64 12.34 2.89
N LEU A 106 -2.24 12.34 1.62
CA LEU A 106 -1.04 11.67 1.15
C LEU A 106 -0.04 12.70 0.67
N GLU A 107 1.11 12.77 1.35
CA GLU A 107 2.26 13.58 0.95
C GLU A 107 3.17 12.79 0.00
N LEU A 108 3.58 13.44 -1.10
CA LEU A 108 4.63 13.02 -2.00
C LEU A 108 5.95 13.61 -1.50
N SER A 109 6.78 12.77 -0.86
CA SER A 109 8.13 13.14 -0.47
C SER A 109 9.15 12.54 -1.42
N GLU A 110 9.98 13.38 -2.04
CA GLU A 110 11.10 12.93 -2.85
C GLU A 110 12.42 13.01 -2.07
N GLY A 111 13.31 12.07 -2.33
CA GLY A 111 14.68 12.05 -1.79
C GLY A 111 15.30 10.66 -1.84
N PRO A 112 16.61 10.55 -1.52
CA PRO A 112 17.37 9.31 -1.60
C PRO A 112 17.04 8.38 -0.41
N TYR A 113 15.78 7.93 -0.33
CA TYR A 113 15.28 7.14 0.78
C TYR A 113 14.97 5.70 0.36
N ASN A 114 15.33 4.74 1.21
CA ASN A 114 14.95 3.33 1.02
C ASN A 114 14.39 2.67 2.29
N THR A 115 14.42 3.39 3.42
CA THR A 115 14.00 2.86 4.71
C THR A 115 13.02 3.82 5.37
N ILE A 116 11.88 3.27 5.78
CA ILE A 116 10.86 3.97 6.55
C ILE A 116 10.68 3.28 7.90
N ARG A 117 10.65 4.05 8.99
CA ARG A 117 10.41 3.55 10.35
C ARG A 117 9.44 4.46 11.09
N TRP A 118 8.34 3.88 11.54
CA TRP A 118 7.41 4.52 12.45
C TRP A 118 7.91 4.39 13.89
N ASN A 119 7.74 5.46 14.67
CA ASN A 119 7.86 5.30 16.11
C ASN A 119 6.68 4.46 16.64
N PRO A 120 6.85 3.66 17.71
CA PRO A 120 5.77 2.82 18.24
C PRO A 120 4.51 3.58 18.66
N LYS A 121 4.62 4.89 18.94
CA LYS A 121 3.50 5.76 19.31
C LYS A 121 2.83 6.47 18.11
N GLY A 122 3.28 6.24 16.88
CA GLY A 122 2.68 6.80 15.65
C GLY A 122 2.74 8.32 15.48
N ARG A 123 3.60 9.02 16.24
CA ARG A 123 3.76 10.49 16.21
C ARG A 123 4.91 10.96 15.33
N PHE A 124 5.84 10.07 15.00
CA PHE A 124 7.05 10.40 14.26
C PHE A 124 7.30 9.33 13.21
N LEU A 125 7.68 9.79 12.02
CA LEU A 125 8.10 8.98 10.90
C LEU A 125 9.56 9.32 10.59
N CYS A 126 10.43 8.34 10.63
CA CYS A 126 11.80 8.48 10.15
C CYS A 126 11.89 7.89 8.75
N VAL A 127 12.45 8.67 7.84
CA VAL A 127 12.74 8.28 6.46
C VAL A 127 14.25 8.44 6.27
N ALA A 128 14.91 7.39 5.79
CA ALA A 128 16.37 7.35 5.70
C ALA A 128 16.86 6.66 4.43
N GLY A 129 18.02 7.09 3.95
CA GLY A 129 18.80 6.40 2.91
C GLY A 129 19.92 5.57 3.54
N PHE A 130 19.99 4.28 3.21
CA PHE A 130 21.09 3.41 3.63
C PHE A 130 21.74 2.71 2.42
N GLY A 131 22.98 2.26 2.56
CA GLY A 131 23.71 1.54 1.51
C GLY A 131 24.33 2.49 0.48
N ASN A 132 23.88 2.40 -0.78
CA ASN A 132 24.40 3.24 -1.88
C ASN A 132 23.74 4.63 -1.96
N LEU A 133 22.80 4.92 -1.07
CA LEU A 133 22.20 6.24 -0.95
C LEU A 133 23.00 7.07 0.07
N PRO A 134 23.16 8.39 -0.12
CA PRO A 134 23.73 9.25 0.91
C PRO A 134 22.96 9.01 2.22
N GLY A 135 23.70 8.80 3.31
CA GLY A 135 23.20 8.31 4.60
C GLY A 135 22.27 9.26 5.36
N ASP A 136 21.57 10.14 4.65
CA ASP A 136 20.73 11.19 5.20
C ASP A 136 19.51 10.56 5.88
N MET A 137 19.24 11.00 7.11
CA MET A 137 18.07 10.62 7.88
C MET A 137 17.22 11.86 8.13
N VAL A 138 15.96 11.79 7.76
CA VAL A 138 14.97 12.84 7.98
C VAL A 138 13.86 12.28 8.87
N CYS A 139 13.76 12.82 10.08
CA CYS A 139 12.67 12.52 11.01
C CYS A 139 11.59 13.60 10.90
N ARG A 140 10.37 13.21 10.52
CA ARG A 140 9.20 14.10 10.48
C ARG A 140 8.25 13.80 11.62
N ALA A 141 7.70 14.85 12.22
CA ALA A 141 6.56 14.74 13.11
C ALA A 141 5.29 14.59 12.27
N ILE A 142 4.50 13.56 12.56
CA ILE A 142 3.20 13.36 11.95
C ILE A 142 2.19 13.75 13.00
N PHE A 143 1.55 14.89 12.78
CA PHE A 143 0.49 15.35 13.62
C PHE A 143 -0.83 14.80 13.07
N PRO A 144 -1.50 13.89 13.80
CA PRO A 144 -2.72 13.25 13.30
C PRO A 144 -3.91 14.21 13.10
N ASN A 145 -3.76 15.50 13.45
CA ASN A 145 -4.87 16.46 13.54
C ASN A 145 -4.53 17.89 13.06
N PHE A 146 -3.59 18.12 12.13
CA PHE A 146 -3.48 19.45 11.52
C PHE A 146 -4.59 19.66 10.47
N PHE A 147 -5.82 19.80 10.95
CA PHE A 147 -6.80 20.70 10.35
C PHE A 147 -6.55 22.05 11.01
N LEU A 148 -5.80 22.94 10.37
CA LEU A 148 -5.97 24.36 10.66
C LEU A 148 -7.22 24.82 9.89
N LEU A 149 -8.11 25.49 10.64
CA LEU A 149 -9.40 26.07 10.24
C LEU A 149 -9.37 26.78 8.89
#